data_AF-A0A0S3TFB1-F1
#
_entry.id   AF-A0A0S3TFB1-F1
#
_cell.length_a   1.000
_cell.length_b   1.000
_cell.length_c   1.000
_cell.angle_alpha   90.00
_cell.angle_beta   90.00
_cell.angle_gamma   90.00
#
_symmetry.space_group_name_H-M   'P 1'
#
loop_
_entity.id
_entity.type
_entity.pdbx_description
1 polymer ?
#
loop_
_entity_poly.entity_id
_entity_poly.type
_entity_poly.pdbx_seq_one_letter_code
_entity_poly.pdbx_strand_id
1 'polypeptide(L)'
;MSTLACSKVLEETKLFPDVLCPDLLSRTAVWPKSFMNCGPNDDSIALYFFPDTESVERSYDKLVDHMMSGDLAIRAVVENADLLIFPSVLLPIQCRRFQEKYYLWGVFRAKKNFTQYK
;
A
#
# COMPACT_ATOMS: atom_id res chain seq x y z
N MET A 1 -15.05 -5.67 -4.45
CA MET A 1 -14.42 -5.19 -5.70
C MET A 1 -14.56 -3.67 -5.74
N SER A 2 -13.46 -2.92 -5.77
CA SER A 2 -13.49 -1.46 -5.91
C SER A 2 -13.89 -1.10 -7.35
N THR A 3 -14.86 -0.21 -7.52
CA THR A 3 -15.23 0.34 -8.84
C THR A 3 -14.38 1.56 -9.24
N LEU A 4 -13.49 2.01 -8.36
CA LEU A 4 -12.63 3.18 -8.54
C LEU A 4 -11.24 2.84 -9.08
N ALA A 5 -10.89 1.54 -9.15
CA ALA A 5 -9.58 1.12 -9.63
C ALA A 5 -9.38 1.49 -11.11
N CYS A 6 -8.33 2.26 -11.39
CA CYS A 6 -7.94 2.60 -12.76
C CYS A 6 -7.47 1.35 -13.53
N SER A 7 -7.67 1.32 -14.85
CA SER A 7 -7.25 0.22 -15.72
C SER A 7 -5.76 -0.15 -15.54
N LYS A 8 -4.88 0.83 -15.32
CA LYS A 8 -3.45 0.58 -15.06
C LYS A 8 -3.20 -0.24 -13.80
N VAL A 9 -3.97 -0.02 -12.73
CA VAL A 9 -3.87 -0.80 -11.49
C VAL A 9 -4.30 -2.24 -11.77
N LEU A 10 -5.41 -2.42 -12.49
CA LEU A 10 -5.90 -3.75 -12.84
C LEU A 10 -4.89 -4.53 -13.67
N GLU A 11 -4.31 -3.92 -14.71
CA GLU A 11 -3.28 -4.59 -15.53
C GLU A 11 -2.04 -4.95 -14.72
N GLU A 12 -1.56 -4.07 -13.85
CA GLU A 12 -0.41 -4.36 -13.00
C GLU A 12 -0.68 -5.51 -12.03
N THR A 13 -1.88 -5.57 -11.44
CA THR A 13 -2.24 -6.66 -10.50
C THR A 13 -2.32 -8.03 -11.16
N LYS A 14 -2.57 -8.11 -12.48
CA LYS A 14 -2.53 -9.39 -13.21
C LYS A 14 -1.11 -9.97 -13.32
N LEU A 15 -0.10 -9.12 -13.11
CA LEU A 15 1.32 -9.50 -13.17
C LEU A 15 1.88 -9.79 -11.77
N PHE A 16 1.03 -9.78 -10.73
CA PHE A 16 1.50 -10.06 -9.38
C PHE A 16 1.95 -11.53 -9.26
N PRO A 17 3.10 -11.78 -8.62
CA PRO A 17 3.44 -13.13 -8.22
C PRO A 17 2.49 -13.61 -7.11
N ASP A 18 2.38 -14.93 -6.95
CA ASP A 18 1.60 -15.54 -5.85
C ASP A 18 2.11 -15.10 -4.48
N VAL A 19 3.42 -14.81 -4.37
CA VAL A 19 4.07 -14.35 -3.15
C VAL A 19 4.91 -13.11 -3.46
N LEU A 20 4.59 -12.00 -2.79
CA LEU A 20 5.43 -10.81 -2.78
C LEU A 20 6.55 -10.97 -1.75
N CYS A 21 7.75 -10.50 -2.08
CA CYS A 21 8.88 -10.40 -1.15
C CYS A 21 9.08 -8.93 -0.73
N PRO A 22 8.37 -8.44 0.30
CA PRO A 22 8.42 -7.04 0.71
C PRO A 22 9.62 -6.71 1.59
N ASP A 23 10.07 -5.46 1.48
CA ASP A 23 10.91 -4.80 2.48
C ASP A 23 10.02 -4.05 3.49
N LEU A 24 10.30 -4.21 4.79
CA LEU A 24 9.74 -3.36 5.84
C LEU A 24 10.69 -2.20 6.11
N LEU A 25 10.22 -0.97 5.89
CA LEU A 25 11.04 0.23 5.88
C LEU A 25 10.40 1.33 6.75
N SER A 26 11.16 2.37 7.09
CA SER A 26 10.54 3.60 7.60
C SER A 26 9.60 4.18 6.56
N ARG A 27 8.39 4.58 7.00
CA ARG A 27 7.39 5.23 6.14
C ARG A 27 7.97 6.43 5.41
N THR A 28 8.76 7.25 6.11
CA THR A 28 9.37 8.47 5.53
C THR A 28 10.28 8.18 4.35
N ALA A 29 11.00 7.05 4.35
CA ALA A 29 11.93 6.68 3.29
C ALA A 29 11.23 6.36 1.96
N VAL A 30 9.97 5.96 2.01
CA VAL A 30 9.20 5.58 0.82
C VAL A 30 7.99 6.47 0.55
N TRP A 31 7.76 7.50 1.37
CA TRP A 31 6.60 8.38 1.26
C TRP A 31 6.49 9.02 -0.14
N PRO A 32 5.35 8.90 -0.83
CA PRO A 32 5.16 9.54 -2.13
C PRO A 32 5.29 11.05 -2.07
N LYS A 33 5.97 11.63 -3.07
CA LYS A 33 6.15 13.09 -3.16
C LYS A 33 4.82 13.84 -3.21
N SER A 34 3.82 13.26 -3.87
CA SER A 34 2.45 13.80 -3.96
C SER A 34 1.79 13.96 -2.60
N PHE A 35 2.17 13.15 -1.60
CA PHE A 35 1.58 13.17 -0.27
C PHE A 35 2.32 14.09 0.71
N MET A 36 3.44 14.71 0.32
CA MET A 36 4.20 15.57 1.26
C MET A 36 3.42 16.83 1.67
N ASN A 37 2.61 17.39 0.78
CA ASN A 37 1.91 18.65 1.05
C ASN A 37 0.50 18.43 1.59
N CYS A 38 -0.27 17.52 0.99
CA CYS A 38 -1.70 17.36 1.27
C CYS A 38 -2.04 16.03 1.95
N GLY A 39 -1.06 15.13 2.15
CA GLY A 39 -1.32 13.76 2.57
C GLY A 39 -2.06 12.94 1.50
N PRO A 40 -2.38 11.66 1.80
CA PRO A 40 -3.26 10.85 0.96
C PRO A 40 -4.73 11.21 1.19
N ASN A 41 -5.56 10.92 0.21
CA ASN A 41 -7.02 10.94 0.27
C ASN A 41 -7.61 9.57 -0.07
N ASP A 42 -8.93 9.46 -0.11
CA ASP A 42 -9.66 8.26 -0.55
C ASP A 42 -9.29 7.82 -1.98
N ASP A 43 -9.17 8.77 -2.90
CA ASP A 43 -8.74 8.52 -4.29
C ASP A 43 -7.30 8.00 -4.41
N SER A 44 -6.51 8.10 -3.34
CA SER A 44 -5.12 7.61 -3.31
C SER A 44 -5.03 6.09 -3.17
N ILE A 45 -6.11 5.42 -2.77
CA ILE A 45 -6.10 3.98 -2.48
C ILE A 45 -6.20 3.19 -3.79
N ALA A 46 -5.09 2.57 -4.20
CA ALA A 46 -5.08 1.66 -5.34
C ALA A 46 -5.55 0.25 -4.94
N LEU A 47 -5.12 -0.23 -3.78
CA LEU A 47 -5.41 -1.57 -3.28
C LEU A 47 -5.76 -1.54 -1.79
N TYR A 48 -6.66 -2.44 -1.40
CA TYR A 48 -6.95 -2.74 -0.01
C TYR A 48 -6.38 -4.12 0.31
N PHE A 49 -5.73 -4.26 1.46
CA PHE A 49 -5.24 -5.53 1.96
C PHE A 49 -6.03 -5.92 3.20
N PHE A 50 -6.49 -7.16 3.23
CA PHE A 50 -7.24 -7.75 4.33
C PHE A 50 -6.73 -9.17 4.56
N PRO A 51 -6.85 -9.73 5.77
CA PRO A 51 -6.56 -11.13 6.01
C PRO A 51 -7.50 -12.02 5.19
N ASP A 52 -6.95 -13.05 4.55
CA ASP A 52 -7.74 -13.98 3.72
C ASP A 52 -8.60 -14.92 4.56
N THR A 53 -8.16 -15.24 5.78
CA THR A 53 -8.89 -16.12 6.71
C THR A 53 -8.80 -15.60 8.15
N GLU A 54 -9.76 -16.00 8.99
CA GLU A 54 -9.75 -15.69 10.43
C GLU A 54 -8.48 -16.19 11.12
N SER A 55 -7.90 -17.29 10.64
CA SER A 55 -6.70 -17.88 11.25
C SER A 55 -5.46 -16.98 11.15
N VAL A 56 -5.38 -16.13 10.12
CA VAL A 56 -4.27 -15.19 9.91
C VAL A 56 -4.59 -13.78 10.40
N GLU A 57 -5.85 -13.50 10.76
CA GLU A 57 -6.32 -12.19 11.20
C GLU A 57 -5.52 -11.66 12.39
N ARG A 58 -5.23 -12.49 13.40
CA ARG A 58 -4.43 -12.06 14.56
C ARG A 58 -3.01 -11.64 14.17
N SER A 59 -2.39 -12.34 13.22
CA SER A 59 -1.04 -12.00 12.75
C SER A 59 -1.05 -10.74 11.91
N TYR A 60 -2.10 -10.54 11.12
CA TYR A 60 -2.34 -9.33 10.37
C TYR A 60 -2.57 -8.12 11.28
N ASP A 61 -3.43 -8.23 12.30
CA ASP A 61 -3.69 -7.16 13.27
C ASP A 61 -2.40 -6.72 13.97
N LYS A 62 -1.55 -7.68 14.38
CA LYS A 62 -0.23 -7.39 14.94
C LYS A 62 0.69 -6.66 13.96
N LEU A 63 0.64 -7.00 12.67
CA LEU A 63 1.44 -6.30 11.64
C LEU A 63 0.96 -4.85 11.49
N VAL A 64 -0.35 -4.63 11.43
CA VAL A 64 -0.94 -3.29 11.34
C VAL A 64 -0.51 -2.44 12.55
N ASP A 65 -0.67 -2.97 13.77
CA ASP A 65 -0.27 -2.29 15.00
C ASP A 65 1.23 -2.00 15.05
N HIS A 66 2.07 -2.95 14.60
CA HIS A 66 3.51 -2.77 14.53
C HIS A 66 3.89 -1.67 13.54
N MET A 67 3.26 -1.63 12.37
CA MET A 67 3.51 -0.58 11.38
C MET A 67 3.05 0.80 11.85
N MET A 68 1.91 0.87 12.54
CA MET A 68 1.38 2.11 13.12
C MET A 68 2.29 2.65 14.23
N SER A 69 2.73 1.79 15.14
CA SER A 69 3.58 2.19 16.27
C SER A 69 5.01 2.52 15.87
N GLY A 70 5.55 1.86 14.84
CA GLY A 70 6.92 2.04 14.37
C GLY A 70 7.13 3.08 13.27
N ASP A 71 6.08 3.79 12.83
CA ASP A 71 6.09 4.65 11.62
C ASP A 71 6.68 3.93 10.40
N LEU A 72 6.16 2.72 10.11
CA LEU A 72 6.69 1.84 9.07
C LEU A 72 5.79 1.80 7.84
N ALA A 73 6.39 1.38 6.73
CA ALA A 73 5.74 1.07 5.48
C ALA A 73 6.36 -0.16 4.85
N ILE A 74 5.57 -0.89 4.07
CA ILE A 74 6.02 -2.01 3.27
C ILE A 74 6.27 -1.52 1.84
N ARG A 75 7.37 -1.95 1.23
CA ARG A 75 7.64 -1.79 -0.20
C ARG A 75 7.79 -3.18 -0.83
N ALA A 76 7.02 -3.47 -1.87
CA ALA A 76 7.25 -4.61 -2.74
C ALA A 76 7.60 -4.11 -4.15
N VAL A 77 8.64 -4.67 -4.75
CA VAL A 77 8.94 -4.41 -6.17
C VAL A 77 8.06 -5.32 -7.01
N VAL A 78 7.25 -4.74 -7.89
CA VAL A 78 6.42 -5.45 -8.87
C VAL A 78 6.94 -5.19 -10.28
N GLU A 79 6.30 -5.74 -11.31
CA GLU A 79 6.84 -5.75 -12.69
C GLU A 79 7.18 -4.35 -13.20
N ASN A 80 6.24 -3.39 -13.12
CA ASN A 80 6.39 -2.05 -13.69
C ASN A 80 6.49 -0.94 -12.65
N ALA A 81 6.33 -1.26 -11.36
CA ALA A 81 6.25 -0.29 -10.28
C ALA A 81 6.85 -0.79 -8.96
N ASP A 82 6.95 0.12 -7.99
CA ASP A 82 6.95 -0.25 -6.57
C ASP A 82 5.51 -0.20 -6.07
N LEU A 83 5.06 -1.25 -5.38
CA LEU A 83 3.87 -1.24 -4.56
C LEU A 83 4.26 -0.78 -3.15
N LEU A 84 3.69 0.33 -2.70
CA LEU A 84 3.91 0.90 -1.38
C LEU A 84 2.66 0.65 -0.54
N ILE A 85 2.84 0.02 0.62
CA ILE A 85 1.75 -0.37 1.51
C ILE A 85 1.91 0.33 2.86
N PHE A 86 0.82 0.94 3.31
CA PHE A 86 0.76 1.80 4.47
C PHE A 86 -0.38 1.41 5.41
N PRO A 87 -0.30 1.72 6.72
CA PRO A 87 -1.45 1.60 7.60
C PRO A 87 -2.49 2.68 7.28
N SER A 88 -3.76 2.29 7.35
CA SER A 88 -4.93 3.15 7.10
C SER A 88 -5.08 4.32 8.07
N VAL A 89 -4.38 4.32 9.22
CA VAL A 89 -4.33 5.48 10.14
C VAL A 89 -3.88 6.77 9.45
N LEU A 90 -3.10 6.64 8.36
CA LEU A 90 -2.57 7.76 7.58
C LEU A 90 -3.59 8.36 6.60
N LEU A 91 -4.75 7.71 6.41
CA LEU A 91 -5.83 8.21 5.57
C LEU A 91 -6.69 9.26 6.29
N PRO A 92 -7.58 9.97 5.57
CA PRO A 92 -8.62 10.78 6.20
C PRO A 92 -9.48 9.95 7.16
N ILE A 93 -9.98 10.57 8.24
CA ILE A 93 -10.69 9.90 9.35
C ILE A 93 -11.77 8.94 8.87
N GLN A 94 -12.56 9.36 7.88
CA GLN A 94 -13.67 8.59 7.32
C GLN A 94 -13.23 7.30 6.59
N CYS A 95 -11.96 7.20 6.20
CA CYS A 95 -11.40 6.07 5.45
C CYS A 95 -10.55 5.14 6.32
N ARG A 96 -10.27 5.50 7.58
CA ARG A 96 -9.27 4.79 8.40
C ARG A 96 -9.70 3.41 8.86
N ARG A 97 -11.01 3.15 8.90
CA ARG A 97 -11.54 1.92 9.48
C ARG A 97 -12.45 1.20 8.51
N PHE A 98 -12.33 -0.12 8.51
CA PHE A 98 -13.24 -1.05 7.88
C PHE A 98 -13.62 -2.09 8.92
N GLN A 99 -14.93 -2.29 9.16
CA GLN A 99 -15.43 -3.16 10.23
C GLN A 99 -14.76 -2.86 11.59
N GLU A 100 -14.71 -1.57 11.94
CA GLU A 100 -14.11 -1.05 13.19
C GLU A 100 -12.59 -1.24 13.35
N LYS A 101 -11.92 -1.91 12.40
CA LYS A 101 -10.49 -2.19 12.42
C LYS A 101 -9.70 -1.31 11.46
N TYR A 102 -8.44 -1.02 11.83
CA TYR A 102 -7.46 -0.48 10.90
C TYR A 102 -7.00 -1.57 9.93
N TYR A 103 -6.74 -1.20 8.69
CA TYR A 103 -6.27 -2.08 7.63
C TYR A 103 -5.03 -1.51 6.93
N LEU A 104 -4.46 -2.26 5.99
CA LEU A 104 -3.35 -1.86 5.13
C LEU A 104 -3.88 -1.48 3.74
N TRP A 105 -3.32 -0.44 3.16
CA TRP A 105 -3.70 0.04 1.82
C TRP A 105 -2.46 0.27 0.97
N GLY A 106 -2.61 0.10 -0.34
CA GLY A 106 -1.54 0.18 -1.32
C GLY A 106 -1.69 1.35 -2.28
N VAL A 107 -0.55 1.89 -2.70
CA VAL A 107 -0.43 2.83 -3.82
C VAL A 107 0.79 2.44 -4.67
N PHE A 108 0.69 2.65 -5.99
CA PHE A 108 1.80 2.38 -6.91
C PHE A 108 2.67 3.61 -7.09
N ARG A 109 3.97 3.39 -7.10
CA ARG A 109 4.97 4.36 -7.53
C ARG A 109 5.69 3.81 -8.75
N ALA A 110 5.60 4.53 -9.87
CA ALA A 110 6.30 4.14 -11.10
C ALA A 110 7.81 4.00 -10.83
N LYS A 111 8.42 2.96 -11.42
CA LYS A 111 9.88 2.85 -11.43
C LYS A 111 10.47 4.08 -12.11
N LYS A 112 11.56 4.61 -11.57
CA LYS A 112 12.34 5.61 -12.30
C LYS A 112 12.97 4.88 -13.48
N ASN A 113 12.40 5.05 -14.67
CA ASN A 113 13.11 4.69 -15.88
C ASN A 113 14.34 5.61 -15.93
N PHE A 114 15.53 5.05 -15.66
CA PHE A 114 16.74 5.69 -16.13
C PHE A 114 16.70 5.55 -17.64
N THR A 115 16.18 6.58 -18.31
CA THR A 115 16.43 6.77 -19.73
C THR A 115 17.95 6.93 -19.85
N GLN A 116 18.66 5.83 -20.11
CA GLN A 116 20.02 5.90 -20.62
C GLN A 116 19.88 6.60 -21.97
N TYR A 117 20.33 7.84 -22.05
CA TYR A 117 20.54 8.50 -23.33
C TYR A 117 21.49 7.61 -24.13
N LYS A 118 20.99 7.07 -25.25
CA LYS A 118 21.80 6.51 -26.32
C LYS A 118 22.54 7.63 -27.03
#